data_AF-A0A453EIJ1-F1
#
_entry.id   AF-A0A453EIJ1-F1
#
_cell.length_a   1.000
_cell.length_b   1.000
_cell.length_c   1.000
_cell.angle_alpha   90.00
_cell.angle_beta   90.00
_cell.angle_gamma   90.00
#
_symmetry.space_group_name_H-M   'P 1'
#
loop_
_entity.id
_entity.type
_entity.pdbx_description
1 polymer ?
#
loop_
_entity_poly.entity_id
_entity_poly.type
_entity_poly.pdbx_seq_one_letter_code
_entity_poly.pdbx_strand_id
1 'polypeptide(L)'
;SRIWNETWLSGFFYKPCNYELFVKQSLNMEMAIVMAREAGMDWIIHLDTDELIHPAGAREYSLRRLLLDVPDNVDMVIFPNYESSVERDDIKDPFTEVSMFKKNYDHLPKDTYFGLYKEATRGNPNYFLTYGNGKSAARVQEHMRPNGAHRWHNYMKSPNEIKLEEAAILHYTYTKFSDLTSRRDRCGCKPTKEDVKRCFILEFDRLAFIIASTATEQEMRNW
;
A
#
# COMPACT_ATOMS: atom_id res chain seq x y z
N SER A 1 23.05 -9.97 3.14
CA SER A 1 21.60 -10.06 2.91
C SER A 1 21.35 -10.98 1.72
N ARG A 2 20.35 -11.86 1.78
CA ARG A 2 20.04 -12.86 0.74
C ARG A 2 19.46 -12.20 -0.51
N ILE A 3 18.90 -11.00 -0.36
CA ILE A 3 18.23 -10.24 -1.40
C ILE A 3 19.13 -9.83 -2.58
N TRP A 4 20.45 -9.80 -2.39
CA TRP A 4 21.40 -9.52 -3.48
C TRP A 4 21.50 -10.68 -4.48
N ASN A 5 21.08 -11.88 -4.08
CA ASN A 5 20.97 -13.05 -4.95
C ASN A 5 19.57 -13.18 -5.57
N GLU A 6 18.63 -12.31 -5.19
CA GLU A 6 17.27 -12.32 -5.70
C GLU A 6 17.17 -11.53 -7.01
N THR A 7 16.82 -12.20 -8.11
CA THR A 7 16.71 -11.54 -9.41
C THR A 7 15.46 -10.67 -9.54
N TRP A 8 14.43 -10.88 -8.72
CA TRP A 8 13.17 -10.13 -8.81
C TRP A 8 13.30 -8.65 -8.42
N LEU A 9 14.31 -8.27 -7.62
CA LEU A 9 14.59 -6.87 -7.29
C LEU A 9 15.62 -6.19 -8.21
N SER A 10 16.40 -6.99 -8.95
CA SER A 10 17.53 -6.51 -9.74
C SER A 10 17.14 -5.41 -10.75
N GLY A 11 15.95 -5.51 -11.34
CA GLY A 11 15.40 -4.53 -12.29
C GLY A 11 15.05 -3.16 -11.68
N PHE A 12 15.18 -3.00 -10.36
CA PHE A 12 14.85 -1.78 -9.64
C PHE A 12 16.05 -1.11 -8.96
N PHE A 13 17.18 -1.81 -8.77
CA PHE A 13 18.32 -1.31 -7.98
C PHE A 13 18.91 0.03 -8.46
N TYR A 14 18.85 0.30 -9.76
CA TYR A 14 19.41 1.52 -10.35
C TYR A 14 18.34 2.54 -10.75
N LYS A 15 17.07 2.28 -10.39
CA LYS A 15 15.96 3.18 -10.71
C LYS A 15 15.70 4.13 -9.54
N PRO A 16 15.51 5.43 -9.80
CA PRO A 16 15.40 6.43 -8.74
C PRO A 16 14.00 6.48 -8.11
N CYS A 17 13.87 7.29 -7.07
CA CYS A 17 12.61 7.75 -6.49
C CYS A 17 11.74 6.60 -5.95
N ASN A 18 10.60 6.32 -6.58
CA ASN A 18 9.64 5.33 -6.07
C ASN A 18 10.19 3.90 -6.16
N TYR A 19 11.05 3.65 -7.15
CA TYR A 19 11.77 2.38 -7.26
C TYR A 19 12.83 2.22 -6.17
N GLU A 20 13.56 3.29 -5.84
CA GLU A 20 14.52 3.27 -4.73
C GLU A 20 13.81 3.05 -3.39
N LEU A 21 12.67 3.70 -3.17
CA LEU A 21 11.82 3.47 -2.00
C LEU A 21 11.38 1.99 -1.92
N PHE A 22 10.91 1.42 -3.03
CA PHE A 22 10.51 0.01 -3.09
C PHE A 22 11.65 -0.95 -2.73
N VAL A 23 12.86 -0.70 -3.20
CA VAL A 23 14.06 -1.47 -2.83
C VAL A 23 14.34 -1.31 -1.33
N LYS A 24 14.37 -0.07 -0.82
CA LYS A 24 14.61 0.20 0.61
C LYS A 24 13.59 -0.48 1.52
N GLN A 25 12.31 -0.41 1.18
CA GLN A 25 11.24 -1.11 1.91
C GLN A 25 11.49 -2.63 1.91
N SER A 26 11.81 -3.20 0.75
CA SER A 26 12.08 -4.64 0.65
C SER A 26 13.29 -5.07 1.50
N LEU A 27 14.38 -4.28 1.51
CA LEU A 27 15.55 -4.51 2.36
C LEU A 27 15.19 -4.43 3.86
N ASN A 28 14.40 -3.43 4.25
CA ASN A 28 13.95 -3.27 5.63
C ASN A 28 13.05 -4.42 6.06
N MET A 29 12.16 -4.90 5.19
CA MET A 29 11.34 -6.08 5.46
C MET A 29 12.17 -7.35 5.64
N GLU A 30 13.26 -7.53 4.86
CA GLU A 30 14.19 -8.65 5.06
C GLU A 30 14.83 -8.61 6.45
N MET A 31 15.30 -7.43 6.87
CA MET A 31 15.85 -7.24 8.22
C MET A 31 14.80 -7.46 9.30
N ALA A 32 13.58 -6.95 9.10
CA ALA A 32 12.47 -7.09 10.04
C ALA A 32 12.07 -8.56 10.25
N ILE A 33 12.18 -9.42 9.23
CA ILE A 33 11.99 -10.87 9.39
C ILE A 33 13.00 -11.44 10.38
N VAL A 34 14.28 -11.07 10.27
CA VAL A 34 15.32 -11.54 11.21
C VAL A 34 15.03 -11.07 12.62
N MET A 35 14.73 -9.78 12.78
CA MET A 35 14.39 -9.19 14.09
C MET A 35 13.15 -9.84 14.71
N ALA A 36 12.10 -10.09 13.92
CA ALA A 36 10.88 -10.72 14.40
C ALA A 36 11.11 -12.17 14.84
N ARG A 37 11.96 -12.92 14.13
CA ARG A 37 12.37 -14.28 14.52
C ARG A 37 13.15 -14.28 15.83
N GLU A 38 14.14 -13.41 15.96
CA GLU A 38 14.97 -13.29 17.16
C GLU A 38 14.16 -12.86 18.39
N ALA A 39 13.16 -11.99 18.19
CA ALA A 39 12.25 -11.55 19.24
C ALA A 39 11.13 -12.55 19.56
N GLY A 40 11.03 -13.68 18.83
CA GLY A 40 9.98 -14.69 19.04
C GLY A 40 8.56 -14.19 18.75
N MET A 41 8.41 -13.29 17.76
CA MET A 41 7.11 -12.78 17.35
C MET A 41 6.33 -13.84 16.57
N ASP A 42 5.01 -13.91 16.77
CA ASP A 42 4.14 -14.84 16.02
C ASP A 42 3.81 -14.32 14.61
N TRP A 43 3.62 -13.01 14.48
CA TRP A 43 3.15 -12.34 13.26
C TRP A 43 4.02 -11.13 12.91
N ILE A 44 4.12 -10.84 11.61
CA ILE A 44 4.79 -9.63 11.08
C ILE A 44 3.89 -8.93 10.04
N ILE A 45 3.86 -7.60 10.08
CA ILE A 45 3.10 -6.73 9.17
C ILE A 45 3.99 -5.56 8.78
N HIS A 46 3.98 -5.20 7.50
CA HIS A 46 4.57 -3.95 7.01
C HIS A 46 3.45 -2.95 6.71
N LEU A 47 3.52 -1.76 7.31
CA LEU A 47 2.57 -0.66 7.12
C LEU A 47 3.31 0.58 6.65
N ASP A 48 2.74 1.25 5.64
CA ASP A 48 3.21 2.56 5.22
C ASP A 48 2.72 3.65 6.19
N THR A 49 3.36 4.83 6.17
CA THR A 49 3.07 5.91 7.12
C THR A 49 1.68 6.53 6.93
N ASP A 50 1.04 6.27 5.80
CA ASP A 50 -0.32 6.68 5.42
C ASP A 50 -1.33 5.53 5.54
N GLU A 51 -1.03 4.49 6.32
CA GLU A 51 -1.89 3.31 6.47
C GLU A 51 -2.29 3.03 7.91
N LEU A 52 -3.53 2.57 8.11
CA LEU A 52 -4.06 2.15 9.40
C LEU A 52 -4.78 0.81 9.29
N ILE A 53 -4.54 -0.09 10.23
CA ILE A 53 -5.31 -1.34 10.32
C ILE A 53 -6.70 -1.05 10.88
N HIS A 54 -7.72 -1.53 10.16
CA HIS A 54 -9.12 -1.52 10.57
C HIS A 54 -9.56 -2.96 10.88
N PRO A 55 -9.46 -3.43 12.14
CA PRO A 55 -9.78 -4.81 12.53
C PRO A 55 -11.30 -5.01 12.68
N ALA A 56 -12.11 -4.54 11.72
CA ALA A 56 -13.54 -4.80 11.70
C ALA A 56 -13.84 -6.32 11.68
N GLY A 57 -14.97 -6.70 12.26
CA GLY A 57 -15.33 -8.10 12.50
C GLY A 57 -14.58 -8.75 13.68
N ALA A 58 -13.45 -8.18 14.13
CA ALA A 58 -12.71 -8.71 15.27
C ALA A 58 -13.40 -8.41 16.60
N ARG A 59 -13.39 -9.38 17.51
CA ARG A 59 -13.85 -9.17 18.89
C ARG A 59 -13.04 -8.05 19.56
N GLU A 60 -13.74 -7.17 20.26
CA GLU A 60 -13.13 -6.01 20.96
C GLU A 60 -12.37 -5.07 20.02
N TYR A 61 -12.62 -5.13 18.70
CA TYR A 61 -11.89 -4.35 17.70
C TYR A 61 -10.36 -4.52 17.83
N SER A 62 -9.93 -5.76 18.07
CA SER A 62 -8.55 -6.08 18.43
C SER A 62 -7.85 -6.86 17.31
N LEU A 63 -6.78 -6.27 16.77
CA LEU A 63 -5.90 -6.98 15.83
C LEU A 63 -5.30 -8.25 16.44
N ARG A 64 -4.98 -8.22 17.75
CA ARG A 64 -4.46 -9.39 18.45
C ARG A 64 -5.48 -10.53 18.45
N ARG A 65 -6.75 -10.24 18.75
CA ARG A 65 -7.82 -11.27 18.71
C ARG A 65 -8.02 -11.79 17.29
N LEU A 66 -8.10 -10.88 16.31
CA LEU A 66 -8.22 -11.23 14.91
C LEU A 66 -7.15 -12.24 14.47
N LEU A 67 -5.88 -11.98 14.78
CA LEU A 67 -4.77 -12.85 14.39
C LEU A 67 -4.67 -14.15 15.21
N LEU A 68 -5.18 -14.18 16.44
CA LEU A 68 -5.27 -15.40 17.25
C LEU A 68 -6.34 -16.36 16.74
N ASP A 69 -7.41 -15.83 16.15
CA ASP A 69 -8.51 -16.64 15.61
C ASP A 69 -8.18 -17.23 14.22
N VAL A 70 -7.04 -16.84 13.63
CA VAL A 70 -6.56 -17.39 12.36
C VAL A 70 -6.10 -18.84 12.55
N PRO A 71 -6.58 -19.80 11.73
CA PRO A 71 -6.15 -21.20 11.81
C PRO A 71 -4.62 -21.39 11.69
N ASP A 72 -4.09 -22.40 12.36
CA ASP A 72 -2.64 -22.66 12.40
C ASP A 72 -2.04 -23.02 11.04
N ASN A 73 -2.83 -23.59 10.13
CA ASN A 73 -2.39 -23.93 8.78
C ASN A 73 -2.32 -22.72 7.83
N VAL A 74 -2.76 -21.53 8.26
CA VAL A 74 -2.72 -20.30 7.47
C VAL A 74 -1.41 -19.57 7.74
N ASP A 75 -0.64 -19.34 6.68
CA ASP A 75 0.66 -18.67 6.73
C ASP A 75 0.52 -17.15 6.68
N MET A 76 -0.51 -16.65 6.01
CA MET A 76 -0.67 -15.23 5.71
C MET A 76 -2.14 -14.84 5.64
N VAL A 77 -2.48 -13.68 6.19
CA VAL A 77 -3.80 -13.06 6.05
C VAL A 77 -3.69 -11.78 5.24
N ILE A 78 -4.60 -11.61 4.29
CA ILE A 78 -4.69 -10.42 3.44
C ILE A 78 -5.79 -9.52 3.99
N PHE A 79 -5.43 -8.26 4.23
CA PHE A 79 -6.33 -7.17 4.54
C PHE A 79 -6.60 -6.41 3.24
N PRO A 80 -7.82 -6.50 2.66
CA PRO A 80 -8.19 -5.66 1.53
C PRO A 80 -8.06 -4.17 1.92
N ASN A 81 -7.63 -3.32 0.99
CA ASN A 81 -7.47 -1.89 1.28
C ASN A 81 -8.73 -1.10 0.94
N TYR A 82 -9.02 -0.09 1.77
CA TYR A 82 -9.95 0.97 1.48
C TYR A 82 -9.17 2.26 1.26
N GLU A 83 -9.42 2.95 0.15
CA GLU A 83 -8.70 4.18 -0.21
C GLU A 83 -9.53 5.40 0.19
N SER A 84 -8.89 6.37 0.86
CA SER A 84 -9.54 7.60 1.30
C SER A 84 -10.21 8.35 0.15
N SER A 85 -11.42 8.85 0.39
CA SER A 85 -12.10 9.81 -0.46
C SER A 85 -12.14 11.15 0.26
N VAL A 86 -11.30 12.07 -0.18
CA VAL A 86 -11.12 13.37 0.47
C VAL A 86 -12.32 14.26 0.20
N GLU A 87 -12.96 14.74 1.27
CA GLU A 87 -14.17 15.57 1.21
C GLU A 87 -13.86 17.07 1.34
N ARG A 88 -12.68 17.44 1.86
CA ARG A 88 -12.21 18.82 2.07
C ARG A 88 -10.71 18.93 1.82
N ASP A 89 -10.22 20.09 1.43
CA ASP A 89 -8.80 20.33 1.10
C ASP A 89 -7.99 20.95 2.25
N ASP A 90 -8.61 21.19 3.41
CA ASP A 90 -8.02 21.83 4.57
C ASP A 90 -7.51 20.87 5.66
N ILE A 91 -7.57 19.55 5.41
CA ILE A 91 -7.17 18.45 6.31
C ILE A 91 -5.78 18.69 6.93
N LYS A 92 -5.66 18.51 8.24
CA LYS A 92 -4.39 18.60 9.00
C LYS A 92 -3.93 17.23 9.48
N ASP A 93 -4.84 16.47 10.06
CA ASP A 93 -4.61 15.12 10.57
C ASP A 93 -5.53 14.11 9.87
N PRO A 94 -5.03 13.41 8.82
CA PRO A 94 -5.84 12.48 8.05
C PRO A 94 -6.50 11.39 8.90
N PHE A 95 -5.81 10.87 9.93
CA PHE A 95 -6.30 9.74 10.72
C PHE A 95 -7.50 10.09 11.60
N THR A 96 -7.73 11.36 11.90
CA THR A 96 -8.87 11.82 12.70
C THR A 96 -9.93 12.56 11.88
N GLU A 97 -9.54 13.15 10.74
CA GLU A 97 -10.44 13.98 9.93
C GLU A 97 -11.03 13.26 8.71
N VAL A 98 -10.37 12.22 8.17
CA VAL A 98 -10.84 11.51 6.98
C VAL A 98 -11.65 10.28 7.40
N SER A 99 -12.96 10.32 7.12
CA SER A 99 -13.89 9.23 7.45
C SER A 99 -14.47 8.49 6.24
N MET A 100 -14.34 9.05 5.03
CA MET A 100 -14.91 8.45 3.83
C MET A 100 -13.87 7.64 3.06
N PHE A 101 -14.23 6.41 2.69
CA PHE A 101 -13.34 5.51 1.95
C PHE A 101 -14.09 4.77 0.85
N LYS A 102 -13.42 4.59 -0.29
CA LYS A 102 -13.81 3.60 -1.30
C LYS A 102 -13.39 2.22 -0.82
N LYS A 103 -14.31 1.28 -0.77
CA LYS A 103 -14.02 -0.10 -0.33
C LYS A 103 -13.39 -0.93 -1.46
N ASN A 104 -12.61 -1.92 -1.07
CA ASN A 104 -12.08 -2.90 -2.01
C ASN A 104 -13.22 -3.67 -2.69
N TYR A 105 -13.03 -4.08 -3.94
CA TYR A 105 -13.96 -4.96 -4.65
C TYR A 105 -14.30 -6.22 -3.86
N ASP A 106 -13.34 -6.77 -3.12
CA ASP A 106 -13.56 -7.97 -2.29
C ASP A 106 -14.65 -7.77 -1.21
N HIS A 107 -14.89 -6.53 -0.78
CA HIS A 107 -15.86 -6.19 0.26
C HIS A 107 -17.09 -5.45 -0.30
N LEU A 108 -17.32 -5.56 -1.61
CA LEU A 108 -18.45 -4.93 -2.28
C LEU A 108 -19.29 -5.97 -3.04
N PRO A 109 -20.63 -5.82 -3.05
CA PRO A 109 -21.45 -6.59 -3.97
C PRO A 109 -21.03 -6.32 -5.41
N LYS A 110 -20.91 -7.39 -6.21
CA LYS A 110 -20.43 -7.30 -7.60
C LYS A 110 -21.25 -6.29 -8.43
N ASP A 111 -22.57 -6.36 -8.32
CA ASP A 111 -23.48 -5.48 -9.06
C ASP A 111 -23.28 -4.00 -8.68
N THR A 112 -23.03 -3.71 -7.41
CA THR A 112 -22.72 -2.36 -6.94
C THR A 112 -21.39 -1.88 -7.51
N TYR A 113 -20.34 -2.71 -7.43
CA TYR A 113 -19.03 -2.33 -7.95
C TYR A 113 -19.05 -2.07 -9.45
N PHE A 114 -19.58 -3.01 -10.25
CA PHE A 114 -19.62 -2.86 -11.70
C PHE A 114 -20.62 -1.79 -12.16
N GLY A 115 -21.78 -1.70 -11.51
CA GLY A 115 -22.81 -0.71 -11.82
C GLY A 115 -22.37 0.73 -11.58
N LEU A 116 -21.54 0.96 -10.56
CA LEU A 116 -21.04 2.30 -10.20
C LEU A 116 -19.59 2.54 -10.63
N TYR A 117 -18.90 1.59 -11.24
CA TYR A 117 -17.46 1.67 -11.54
C TYR A 117 -17.10 2.96 -12.27
N LYS A 118 -17.81 3.25 -13.37
CA LYS A 118 -17.57 4.44 -14.21
C LYS A 118 -17.73 5.75 -13.44
N GLU A 119 -18.71 5.81 -12.55
CA GLU A 119 -18.96 6.99 -11.71
C GLU A 119 -17.90 7.12 -10.62
N ALA A 120 -17.53 6.01 -10.00
CA ALA A 120 -16.54 5.97 -8.92
C ALA A 120 -15.11 6.28 -9.39
N THR A 121 -14.76 5.97 -10.64
CA THR A 121 -13.43 6.25 -11.19
C THR A 121 -13.29 7.69 -11.68
N ARG A 122 -14.40 8.35 -12.08
CA ARG A 122 -14.39 9.73 -12.63
C ARG A 122 -13.35 9.96 -13.74
N GLY A 123 -13.12 8.94 -14.57
CA GLY A 123 -12.12 8.99 -15.65
C GLY A 123 -10.71 8.52 -15.25
N ASN A 124 -10.46 8.19 -13.99
CA ASN A 124 -9.25 7.46 -13.59
C ASN A 124 -9.26 6.06 -14.26
N PRO A 125 -8.14 5.57 -14.81
CA PRO A 125 -8.07 4.25 -15.41
C PRO A 125 -8.39 3.12 -14.43
N ASN A 126 -8.18 3.33 -13.13
CA ASN A 126 -8.38 2.36 -12.07
C ASN A 126 -9.45 2.83 -11.06
N TYR A 127 -10.03 1.89 -10.30
CA TYR A 127 -10.98 2.22 -9.23
C TYR A 127 -10.34 3.05 -8.11
N PHE A 128 -9.16 2.63 -7.69
CA PHE A 128 -8.29 3.35 -6.77
C PHE A 128 -7.22 4.14 -7.53
N LEU A 129 -6.73 5.22 -6.93
CA LEU A 129 -5.64 6.04 -7.44
C LEU A 129 -4.31 5.29 -7.32
N THR A 130 -4.14 4.53 -6.24
CA THR A 130 -2.88 3.86 -5.92
C THR A 130 -2.91 2.36 -6.18
N TYR A 131 -3.11 1.54 -5.16
CA TYR A 131 -3.09 0.09 -5.25
C TYR A 131 -4.42 -0.50 -4.77
N GLY A 132 -4.76 -1.71 -5.25
CA GLY A 132 -5.98 -2.44 -4.85
C GLY A 132 -5.71 -3.82 -4.28
N ASN A 133 -4.44 -4.18 -4.09
CA ASN A 133 -4.04 -5.50 -3.60
C ASN A 133 -3.97 -5.57 -2.06
N GLY A 134 -4.34 -4.55 -1.29
CA GLY A 134 -4.30 -4.63 0.19
C GLY A 134 -2.91 -4.77 0.80
N LYS A 135 -2.85 -5.07 2.11
CA LYS A 135 -1.63 -5.51 2.81
C LYS A 135 -1.81 -6.90 3.38
N SER A 136 -0.74 -7.45 3.94
CA SER A 136 -0.80 -8.75 4.59
C SER A 136 -0.02 -8.80 5.89
N ALA A 137 -0.55 -9.57 6.84
CA ALA A 137 0.20 -10.09 7.96
C ALA A 137 0.63 -11.52 7.65
N ALA A 138 1.85 -11.90 7.99
CA ALA A 138 2.32 -13.27 7.85
C ALA A 138 2.82 -13.83 9.17
N ARG A 139 2.64 -15.13 9.38
CA ARG A 139 3.27 -15.84 10.49
C ARG A 139 4.77 -15.84 10.30
N VAL A 140 5.49 -15.53 11.36
CA VAL A 140 6.95 -15.53 11.35
C VAL A 140 7.44 -16.97 11.30
N GLN A 141 8.15 -17.33 10.24
CA GLN A 141 8.63 -18.69 9.99
C GLN A 141 9.97 -18.69 9.26
N GLU A 142 10.59 -19.87 9.19
CA GLU A 142 11.84 -20.03 8.44
C GLU A 142 11.61 -19.79 6.95
N HIS A 143 12.67 -19.33 6.27
CA HIS A 143 12.69 -19.12 4.82
C HIS A 143 11.68 -18.07 4.29
N MET A 144 11.08 -17.26 5.17
CA MET A 144 10.31 -16.10 4.75
C MET A 144 11.17 -15.12 3.95
N ARG A 145 10.51 -14.43 3.02
CA ARG A 145 11.06 -13.28 2.31
C ARG A 145 9.99 -12.24 2.01
N PRO A 146 10.39 -10.99 1.73
CA PRO A 146 9.49 -9.99 1.16
C PRO A 146 8.96 -10.40 -0.22
N ASN A 147 7.79 -9.91 -0.58
CA ASN A 147 7.21 -10.00 -1.92
C ASN A 147 6.63 -8.64 -2.33
N GLY A 148 7.52 -7.65 -2.40
CA GLY A 148 7.16 -6.24 -2.41
C GLY A 148 6.60 -5.75 -1.07
N ALA A 149 6.23 -4.47 -1.00
CA ALA A 149 5.81 -3.81 0.25
C ALA A 149 4.43 -4.25 0.78
N HIS A 150 3.70 -5.11 0.05
CA HIS A 150 2.31 -5.48 0.36
C HIS A 150 2.14 -6.96 0.73
N ARG A 151 3.14 -7.79 0.47
CA ARG A 151 3.06 -9.25 0.59
C ARG A 151 4.33 -9.88 1.12
N TRP A 152 4.16 -11.09 1.64
CA TRP A 152 5.23 -11.98 2.07
C TRP A 152 5.26 -13.21 1.17
N HIS A 153 6.39 -13.91 1.15
CA HIS A 153 6.54 -15.18 0.46
C HIS A 153 7.49 -16.09 1.23
N ASN A 154 7.65 -17.34 0.77
CA ASN A 154 8.56 -18.30 1.38
C ASN A 154 9.36 -19.02 0.29
N TYR A 155 10.66 -19.24 0.51
CA TYR A 155 11.51 -19.92 -0.48
C TYR A 155 11.23 -21.42 -0.61
N MET A 156 10.66 -22.05 0.42
CA MET A 156 10.52 -23.50 0.49
C MET A 156 9.09 -23.99 0.17
N LYS A 157 8.11 -23.09 0.22
CA LYS A 157 6.70 -23.43 -0.04
C LYS A 157 5.91 -22.22 -0.54
N SER A 158 4.81 -22.49 -1.24
CA SER A 158 3.77 -21.48 -1.44
C SER A 158 3.03 -21.23 -0.11
N PRO A 159 2.97 -19.98 0.39
CA PRO A 159 2.21 -19.69 1.60
C PRO A 159 0.72 -20.00 1.42
N ASN A 160 0.10 -20.61 2.44
CA ASN A 160 -1.34 -20.72 2.50
C ASN A 160 -1.94 -19.37 2.94
N GLU A 161 -2.57 -18.66 2.03
CA GLU A 161 -3.13 -17.33 2.26
C GLU A 161 -4.66 -17.35 2.33
N ILE A 162 -5.21 -16.54 3.23
CA ILE A 162 -6.65 -16.23 3.26
C ILE A 162 -6.85 -14.72 3.18
N LYS A 163 -8.01 -14.31 2.67
CA LYS A 163 -8.45 -12.91 2.67
C LYS A 163 -9.45 -12.70 3.79
N LEU A 164 -9.30 -11.60 4.51
CA LEU A 164 -10.25 -11.22 5.56
C LEU A 164 -11.48 -10.58 4.90
N GLU A 165 -12.67 -10.87 5.43
CA GLU A 165 -13.96 -10.45 4.86
C GLU A 165 -14.45 -9.09 5.38
N GLU A 166 -13.94 -8.66 6.54
CA GLU A 166 -14.36 -7.41 7.19
C GLU A 166 -13.18 -6.51 7.52
N ALA A 167 -12.13 -7.07 8.11
CA ALA A 167 -10.92 -6.35 8.46
C ALA A 167 -10.17 -5.88 7.20
N ALA A 168 -9.63 -4.66 7.28
CA ALA A 168 -9.08 -3.96 6.13
C ALA A 168 -7.86 -3.10 6.52
N ILE A 169 -7.16 -2.58 5.51
CA ILE A 169 -6.25 -1.44 5.66
C ILE A 169 -6.94 -0.19 5.16
N LEU A 170 -6.97 0.86 5.98
CA LEU A 170 -7.34 2.19 5.55
C LEU A 170 -6.10 2.87 4.99
N HIS A 171 -6.14 3.27 3.72
CA HIS A 171 -5.05 3.95 3.04
C HIS A 171 -5.41 5.43 2.83
N TYR A 172 -4.71 6.31 3.54
CA TYR A 172 -4.91 7.76 3.60
C TYR A 172 -4.09 8.48 2.53
N THR A 173 -4.15 7.97 1.30
CA THR A 173 -3.34 8.46 0.20
C THR A 173 -3.81 9.83 -0.29
N TYR A 174 -2.86 10.75 -0.52
CA TYR A 174 -3.11 12.09 -1.05
C TYR A 174 -4.21 12.86 -0.29
N THR A 175 -4.23 12.73 1.04
CA THR A 175 -5.25 13.35 1.90
C THR A 175 -4.97 14.82 2.18
N LYS A 176 -3.74 15.28 1.96
CA LYS A 176 -3.34 16.69 2.10
C LYS A 176 -2.76 17.21 0.80
N PHE A 177 -2.95 18.51 0.56
CA PHE A 177 -2.29 19.20 -0.56
C PHE A 177 -0.75 19.06 -0.51
N SER A 178 -0.17 19.03 0.69
CA SER A 178 1.26 18.81 0.89
C SER A 178 1.76 17.44 0.43
N ASP A 179 0.89 16.45 0.27
CA ASP A 179 1.28 15.11 -0.16
C ASP A 179 1.69 15.13 -1.65
N LEU A 180 1.08 16.03 -2.45
CA LEU A 180 1.49 16.28 -3.83
C LEU A 180 2.88 16.94 -3.88
N THR A 181 3.09 17.99 -3.09
CA THR A 181 4.33 18.78 -3.15
C THR A 181 5.52 18.08 -2.49
N SER A 182 5.31 17.37 -1.38
CA SER A 182 6.38 16.64 -0.69
C SER A 182 6.95 15.48 -1.51
N ARG A 183 6.14 14.87 -2.39
CA ARG A 183 6.60 13.83 -3.33
C ARG A 183 7.51 14.40 -4.41
N ARG A 184 7.21 15.59 -4.92
CA ARG A 184 8.09 16.32 -5.85
C ARG A 184 9.48 16.51 -5.25
N ASP A 185 9.55 16.98 -4.01
CA ASP A 185 10.82 17.36 -3.37
C ASP A 185 11.73 16.16 -3.08
N ARG A 186 11.22 14.93 -3.15
CA ARG A 186 11.97 13.69 -2.94
C ARG A 186 12.50 13.06 -4.22
N CYS A 187 12.24 13.64 -5.39
CA CYS A 187 12.58 13.02 -6.68
C CYS A 187 13.22 14.00 -7.66
N GLY A 188 14.42 13.64 -8.16
CA GLY A 188 15.18 14.46 -9.11
C GLY A 188 14.85 14.25 -10.59
N CYS A 189 13.71 13.64 -10.91
CA CYS A 189 13.34 13.35 -12.30
C CYS A 189 12.79 14.57 -13.02
N LYS A 190 12.95 14.60 -14.35
CA LYS A 190 12.35 15.65 -15.17
C LYS A 190 10.84 15.44 -15.22
N PRO A 191 10.02 16.50 -15.13
CA PRO A 191 8.57 16.37 -15.16
C PRO A 191 8.04 16.21 -16.59
N THR A 192 8.52 15.18 -17.31
CA THR A 192 8.06 14.84 -18.66
C THR A 192 7.49 13.43 -18.67
N LYS A 193 6.50 13.18 -19.54
CA LYS A 193 5.79 11.89 -19.63
C LYS A 193 6.72 10.69 -19.81
N GLU A 194 7.84 10.86 -20.50
CA GLU A 194 8.82 9.77 -20.70
C GLU A 194 9.76 9.62 -19.51
N ASP A 195 10.24 10.71 -18.92
CA ASP A 195 11.22 10.62 -17.83
C ASP A 195 10.61 10.05 -16.56
N VAL A 196 9.37 10.42 -16.22
CA VAL A 196 8.70 9.92 -15.00
C VAL A 196 8.43 8.42 -15.02
N LYS A 197 8.38 7.76 -16.18
CA LYS A 197 8.22 6.30 -16.27
C LYS A 197 9.39 5.54 -15.65
N ARG A 198 10.59 6.13 -15.62
CA ARG A 198 11.76 5.51 -14.98
C ARG A 198 11.82 5.74 -13.47
N CYS A 199 10.94 6.59 -12.92
CA CYS A 199 10.98 7.04 -11.52
C CYS A 199 9.77 6.57 -10.69
N PHE A 200 8.62 6.35 -11.33
CA PHE A 200 7.37 6.01 -10.67
C PHE A 200 6.73 4.76 -11.27
N ILE A 201 6.32 3.84 -10.39
CA ILE A 201 5.66 2.60 -10.75
C ILE A 201 4.22 2.88 -11.24
N LEU A 202 3.49 3.70 -10.48
CA LEU A 202 2.07 3.99 -10.72
C LEU A 202 1.89 5.17 -11.67
N GLU A 203 0.86 5.08 -12.52
CA GLU A 203 0.51 6.16 -13.44
C GLU A 203 0.05 7.42 -12.71
N PHE A 204 -0.77 7.28 -11.66
CA PHE A 204 -1.21 8.42 -10.86
C PHE A 204 -0.04 9.18 -10.25
N ASP A 205 0.94 8.48 -9.67
CA ASP A 205 2.14 9.11 -9.11
C ASP A 205 2.96 9.89 -10.15
N ARG A 206 2.98 9.43 -11.41
CA ARG A 206 3.62 10.16 -12.52
C ARG A 206 2.89 11.47 -12.79
N LEU A 207 1.56 11.43 -12.86
CA LEU A 207 0.73 12.61 -13.11
C LEU A 207 0.82 13.60 -11.94
N ALA A 208 0.72 13.11 -10.71
CA ALA A 208 0.90 13.87 -9.48
C ALA A 208 2.26 14.58 -9.42
N PHE A 209 3.35 13.89 -9.80
CA PHE A 209 4.67 14.50 -9.87
C PHE A 209 4.77 15.60 -10.93
N ILE A 210 4.21 15.38 -12.12
CA ILE A 210 4.23 16.36 -13.21
C ILE A 210 3.46 17.62 -12.78
N ILE A 211 2.21 17.47 -12.33
CA ILE A 211 1.39 18.62 -11.94
C ILE A 211 2.04 19.41 -10.80
N ALA A 212 2.59 18.71 -9.79
CA ALA A 212 3.29 19.34 -8.66
C ALA A 212 4.57 20.11 -9.07
N SER A 213 5.17 19.73 -10.21
CA SER A 213 6.42 20.30 -10.71
C SER A 213 6.22 21.44 -11.70
N THR A 214 5.10 21.47 -12.43
CA THR A 214 4.91 22.38 -13.57
C THR A 214 3.76 23.35 -13.41
N ALA A 215 2.79 23.06 -12.55
CA ALA A 215 1.57 23.84 -12.42
C ALA A 215 1.65 24.84 -11.27
N THR A 216 0.81 25.88 -11.35
CA THR A 216 0.54 26.80 -10.26
C THR A 216 -0.26 26.11 -9.14
N GLU A 217 -0.30 26.70 -7.95
CA GLU A 217 -1.10 26.16 -6.85
C GLU A 217 -2.59 26.03 -7.20
N GLN A 218 -3.14 27.03 -7.90
CA GLN A 218 -4.54 27.00 -8.31
C GLN A 218 -4.83 25.86 -9.29
N GLU A 219 -3.92 25.61 -10.22
CA GLU A 219 -4.04 24.49 -11.15
C GLU A 219 -3.89 23.14 -10.44
N MET A 220 -2.97 23.02 -9.47
CA MET A 220 -2.83 21.81 -8.65
C MET A 220 -4.08 21.52 -7.83
N ARG A 221 -4.75 22.54 -7.29
CA ARG A 221 -6.00 22.36 -6.50
C ARG A 221 -7.18 21.92 -7.37
N ASN A 222 -7.15 22.23 -8.66
CA ASN A 222 -8.21 21.88 -9.60
C ASN A 222 -8.02 20.50 -10.24
N TRP A 223 -6.79 19.96 -10.22
CA TRP A 223 -6.42 18.66 -10.78
C TRP A 223 -6.84 17.51 -9.85
#